data_AF-A0A4D7H4W2-F1
#
_entry.id   AF-A0A4D7H4W2-F1
#
_cell.length_a   1.000
_cell.length_b   1.000
_cell.length_c   1.000
_cell.angle_alpha   90.00
_cell.angle_beta   90.00
_cell.angle_gamma   90.00
#
_symmetry.space_group_name_H-M   'P 1'
#
loop_
_entity.id
_entity.type
_entity.pdbx_description
1 polymer ?
#
loop_
_entity_poly.entity_id
_entity_poly.type
_entity_poly.pdbx_seq_one_letter_code
_entity_poly.pdbx_strand_id
1 'polypeptide(L)'
;MHDTILVPTDGSDASLAAVDEALEIAAPQDATVHFLHVVDVGTEMSAAASGQIAQELSDTLEQQADDALDEAVSRAEGAGVDYERVILEGTPDSAIVDYVEEHDVDLVAIGATGRSGLAEKLLGSTTDRVVRSVEVPVLLARA
;
A
#
# COMPACT_ATOMS: atom_id res chain seq x y z
N MET A 1 5.76 -19.88 7.07
CA MET A 1 6.19 -18.87 8.05
C MET A 1 6.55 -17.68 7.21
N HIS A 2 6.00 -16.52 7.53
CA HIS A 2 6.31 -15.27 6.84
C HIS A 2 7.29 -14.51 7.73
N ASP A 3 8.43 -14.10 7.18
CA ASP A 3 9.39 -13.22 7.84
C ASP A 3 9.07 -11.76 7.47
N THR A 4 8.64 -11.52 6.22
CA THR A 4 8.28 -10.19 5.70
C THR A 4 6.91 -10.19 5.02
N ILE A 5 6.03 -9.28 5.46
CA ILE A 5 4.70 -9.06 4.86
C ILE A 5 4.63 -7.64 4.29
N LEU A 6 4.37 -7.51 3.00
CA LEU A 6 4.17 -6.23 2.35
C LEU A 6 2.69 -5.82 2.42
N VAL A 7 2.44 -4.59 2.86
CA VAL A 7 1.11 -3.97 2.84
C VAL A 7 1.16 -2.66 2.07
N PRO A 8 0.80 -2.67 0.77
CA PRO A 8 0.58 -1.44 0.02
C PRO A 8 -0.67 -0.74 0.56
N THR A 9 -0.55 0.53 0.95
CA THR A 9 -1.66 1.29 1.52
C THR A 9 -1.82 2.64 0.84
N ASP A 10 -3.06 2.96 0.49
CA ASP A 10 -3.48 4.30 0.13
C ASP A 10 -4.36 4.91 1.24
N GLY A 11 -4.41 4.33 2.45
CA GLY A 11 -5.25 4.82 3.55
C GLY A 11 -6.76 4.74 3.29
N SER A 12 -7.20 3.94 2.31
CA SER A 12 -8.62 3.62 2.14
C SER A 12 -9.07 2.57 3.16
N ASP A 13 -10.38 2.47 3.41
CA ASP A 13 -10.92 1.48 4.35
C ASP A 13 -10.48 0.04 4.00
N ALA A 14 -10.44 -0.28 2.71
CA ALA A 14 -10.03 -1.60 2.25
C ALA A 14 -8.51 -1.84 2.40
N SER A 15 -7.67 -0.80 2.27
CA SER A 15 -6.23 -0.95 2.56
C SER A 15 -5.97 -1.04 4.05
N LEU A 16 -6.74 -0.33 4.89
CA LEU A 16 -6.66 -0.43 6.34
C LEU A 16 -7.17 -1.80 6.85
N ALA A 17 -8.17 -2.39 6.22
CA ALA A 17 -8.54 -3.79 6.46
C ALA A 17 -7.39 -4.75 6.13
N ALA A 18 -6.60 -4.47 5.08
CA ALA A 18 -5.42 -5.27 4.76
C ALA A 18 -4.31 -5.11 5.80
N VAL A 19 -4.14 -3.92 6.38
CA VAL A 19 -3.25 -3.68 7.52
C VAL A 19 -3.65 -4.56 8.70
N ASP A 20 -4.93 -4.56 9.09
CA ASP A 20 -5.41 -5.35 10.23
C ASP A 20 -5.14 -6.85 10.05
N GLU A 21 -5.48 -7.39 8.88
CA GLU A 21 -5.25 -8.81 8.54
C GLU A 21 -3.75 -9.15 8.52
N ALA A 22 -2.90 -8.27 7.98
CA ALA A 22 -1.46 -8.47 7.96
C ALA A 22 -0.87 -8.50 9.37
N LEU A 23 -1.35 -7.64 10.27
CA LEU A 23 -0.90 -7.60 11.67
C LEU A 23 -1.31 -8.88 12.43
N GLU A 24 -2.53 -9.38 12.20
CA GLU A 24 -2.98 -10.65 12.78
C GLU A 24 -2.13 -11.85 12.33
N ILE A 25 -1.65 -11.81 11.08
CA ILE A 25 -0.74 -12.83 10.53
C ILE A 25 0.69 -12.65 11.07
N ALA A 26 1.18 -11.41 11.17
CA ALA A 26 2.55 -11.11 11.58
C ALA A 26 2.80 -11.46 13.07
N ALA A 27 1.88 -11.07 13.95
CA ALA A 27 2.04 -11.17 15.40
C ALA A 27 2.44 -12.57 15.93
N PRO A 28 1.81 -13.68 15.53
CA PRO A 28 2.19 -15.00 16.03
C PRO A 28 3.50 -15.56 15.43
N GLN A 29 4.09 -14.87 14.45
CA GLN A 29 5.26 -15.33 13.70
C GLN A 29 6.50 -14.45 13.93
N ASP A 30 6.39 -13.36 14.70
CA ASP A 30 7.42 -12.32 14.82
C ASP A 30 7.86 -11.75 13.45
N ALA A 31 6.92 -11.64 12.50
CA ALA A 31 7.17 -11.10 11.16
C ALA A 31 7.22 -9.58 11.17
N THR A 32 8.01 -8.98 10.27
CA THR A 32 8.03 -7.53 10.06
C THR A 32 7.04 -7.14 8.94
N VAL A 33 6.23 -6.11 9.18
CA VAL A 33 5.27 -5.61 8.20
C VAL A 33 5.81 -4.35 7.52
N HIS A 34 5.95 -4.39 6.20
CA HIS A 34 6.42 -3.27 5.40
C HIS A 34 5.21 -2.51 4.87
N PHE A 35 4.95 -1.33 5.43
CA PHE A 35 3.89 -0.43 4.96
C PHE A 35 4.42 0.42 3.81
N LEU A 36 3.89 0.20 2.62
CA LEU A 36 4.32 0.86 1.39
C LEU A 36 3.26 1.83 0.88
N HIS A 37 3.63 3.08 0.69
CA HIS A 37 2.85 4.04 -0.09
C HIS A 37 3.57 4.40 -1.39
N VAL A 38 2.82 4.52 -2.49
CA VAL A 38 3.39 4.94 -3.78
C VAL A 38 2.76 6.26 -4.20
N VAL A 39 3.59 7.29 -4.30
CA VAL A 39 3.22 8.59 -4.88
C VAL A 39 3.13 8.44 -6.39
N ASP A 40 1.91 8.61 -6.92
CA ASP A 40 1.61 8.40 -8.34
C ASP A 40 2.04 9.58 -9.21
N VAL A 41 3.21 9.43 -9.85
CA VAL A 41 3.81 10.41 -10.76
C VAL A 41 2.96 10.70 -12.01
N GLY A 42 2.08 9.78 -12.40
CA GLY A 42 1.15 10.00 -13.51
C GLY A 42 0.05 10.99 -13.11
N THR A 43 -0.46 10.86 -11.89
CA THR A 43 -1.39 11.82 -11.28
C THR A 43 -0.73 13.19 -11.14
N GLU A 44 0.54 13.23 -10.71
CA GLU A 44 1.30 14.47 -10.61
C GLU A 44 1.40 15.24 -11.92
N MET A 45 1.83 14.56 -12.98
CA MET A 45 2.04 15.17 -14.28
C MET A 45 0.72 15.70 -14.88
N SER A 46 -0.39 15.00 -14.65
CA SER A 46 -1.74 15.41 -15.08
C SER A 46 -2.22 16.67 -14.35
N ALA A 47 -2.01 16.74 -13.03
CA ALA A 47 -2.34 17.90 -12.21
C ALA A 47 -1.51 19.13 -12.58
N ALA A 48 -0.20 18.95 -12.80
CA ALA A 48 0.69 20.03 -13.28
C ALA A 48 0.26 20.56 -14.65
N ALA A 49 -0.10 19.68 -15.59
CA ALA A 49 -0.63 20.07 -16.90
C ALA A 49 -1.96 20.84 -16.82
N SER A 50 -2.73 20.63 -15.73
CA SER A 50 -4.00 21.30 -15.43
C SER A 50 -3.82 22.67 -14.76
N GLY A 51 -2.58 23.10 -14.53
CA GLY A 51 -2.25 24.42 -13.96
C GLY A 51 -2.29 24.48 -12.43
N GLN A 52 -2.29 23.34 -11.73
CA GLN A 52 -2.01 23.32 -10.29
C GLN A 52 -0.54 23.73 -10.04
N ILE A 53 -0.30 24.46 -8.96
CA ILE A 53 1.05 24.88 -8.58
C ILE A 53 1.83 23.64 -8.16
N ALA A 54 2.93 23.35 -8.85
CA ALA A 54 3.72 22.13 -8.63
C ALA A 54 4.16 21.93 -7.16
N GLN A 55 4.45 23.02 -6.43
CA GLN A 55 4.78 22.97 -5.00
C GLN A 55 3.59 22.55 -4.14
N GLU A 56 2.42 23.16 -4.33
CA GLU A 56 1.22 22.82 -3.54
C GLU A 56 0.79 21.36 -3.77
N LEU A 57 1.01 20.84 -4.98
CA LEU A 57 0.74 19.45 -5.32
C LEU A 57 1.71 18.49 -4.63
N SER A 58 3.00 18.79 -4.66
CA SER A 58 4.03 18.02 -3.96
C SER A 58 3.73 17.92 -2.46
N ASP A 59 3.48 19.06 -1.81
CA ASP A 59 3.15 19.11 -0.38
C ASP A 59 1.89 18.28 -0.07
N THR A 60 0.89 18.33 -0.95
CA THR A 60 -0.35 17.56 -0.80
C THR A 60 -0.11 16.06 -0.89
N LEU A 61 0.78 15.61 -1.78
CA LEU A 61 1.07 14.19 -1.98
C LEU A 61 1.92 13.62 -0.86
N GLU A 62 2.91 14.38 -0.39
CA GLU A 62 3.67 14.04 0.81
C GLU A 62 2.73 13.90 2.02
N GLN A 63 1.82 14.87 2.23
CA GLN A 63 0.84 14.81 3.31
C GLN A 63 -0.06 13.57 3.20
N GLN A 64 -0.51 13.21 1.99
CA GLN A 64 -1.33 12.02 1.79
C GLN A 64 -0.59 10.72 2.06
N ALA A 65 0.71 10.68 1.76
CA ALA A 65 1.58 9.55 2.08
C ALA A 65 1.80 9.42 3.59
N ASP A 66 2.01 10.55 4.28
CA ASP A 66 2.05 10.61 5.74
C ASP A 66 0.76 10.10 6.36
N ASP A 67 -0.40 10.67 6.00
CA ASP A 67 -1.69 10.30 6.57
C ASP A 67 -1.99 8.79 6.39
N ALA A 68 -1.70 8.24 5.20
CA ALA A 68 -1.95 6.82 4.90
C ALA A 68 -1.05 5.87 5.71
N LEU A 69 0.20 6.27 5.96
CA LEU A 69 1.18 5.44 6.66
C LEU A 69 1.08 5.60 8.18
N ASP A 70 0.79 6.79 8.68
CA ASP A 70 0.67 7.08 10.12
C ASP A 70 -0.44 6.24 10.77
N GLU A 71 -1.57 6.05 10.08
CA GLU A 71 -2.62 5.18 10.61
C GLU A 71 -2.22 3.71 10.62
N ALA A 72 -1.53 3.23 9.59
CA ALA A 72 -1.03 1.85 9.54
C ALA A 72 0.01 1.57 10.64
N VAL A 73 0.93 2.52 10.83
CA VAL A 73 1.94 2.50 11.88
C VAL A 73 1.29 2.48 13.26
N SER A 74 0.31 3.34 13.51
CA SER A 74 -0.37 3.39 14.81
C SER A 74 -1.03 2.05 15.16
N ARG A 75 -1.59 1.34 14.17
CA ARG A 75 -2.16 0.00 14.37
C ARG A 75 -1.09 -1.05 14.66
N ALA A 76 0.04 -1.00 13.97
CA ALA A 76 1.17 -1.89 14.23
C ALA A 76 1.74 -1.71 15.64
N GLU A 77 1.92 -0.46 16.08
CA GLU A 77 2.36 -0.12 17.43
C GLU A 77 1.36 -0.61 18.48
N GLY A 78 0.06 -0.46 18.23
CA GLY A 78 -0.99 -0.99 19.10
C GLY A 78 -1.02 -2.51 19.20
N ALA A 79 -0.63 -3.20 18.12
CA ALA A 79 -0.53 -4.66 18.05
C ALA A 79 0.81 -5.21 18.57
N GLY A 80 1.83 -4.36 18.75
CA GLY A 80 3.18 -4.77 19.14
C GLY A 80 3.92 -5.55 18.05
N VAL A 81 3.67 -5.21 16.78
CA VAL A 81 4.29 -5.83 15.60
C VAL A 81 5.37 -4.91 15.03
N ASP A 82 6.53 -5.49 14.69
CA ASP A 82 7.62 -4.76 14.04
C ASP A 82 7.21 -4.31 12.63
N TYR A 83 7.61 -3.09 12.24
CA TYR A 83 7.22 -2.52 10.96
C TYR A 83 8.34 -1.70 10.30
N GLU A 84 8.25 -1.61 8.98
CA GLU A 84 8.99 -0.64 8.17
C GLU A 84 8.02 0.32 7.45
N ARG A 85 8.42 1.58 7.34
CA ARG A 85 7.68 2.61 6.61
C ARG A 85 8.40 2.90 5.29
N VAL A 86 7.72 2.74 4.16
CA VAL A 86 8.29 2.89 2.83
C VAL A 86 7.43 3.83 1.98
N ILE A 87 8.07 4.83 1.37
CA ILE A 87 7.46 5.69 0.37
C ILE A 87 8.27 5.55 -0.91
N LEU A 88 7.59 5.25 -2.02
CA LEU A 88 8.17 5.22 -3.36
C LEU A 88 7.44 6.22 -4.26
N GLU A 89 8.13 6.67 -5.31
CA GLU A 89 7.52 7.43 -6.40
C GLU A 89 7.41 6.52 -7.63
N GLY A 90 6.27 6.54 -8.32
CA GLY A 90 6.13 5.78 -9.56
C GLY A 90 4.70 5.39 -9.89
N THR A 91 4.55 4.37 -10.73
CA THR A 91 3.23 3.75 -10.98
C THR A 91 2.95 2.74 -9.87
N PRO A 92 1.84 2.85 -9.11
CA PRO A 92 1.61 2.02 -7.92
C PRO A 92 1.76 0.53 -8.15
N ASP A 93 1.15 -0.01 -9.21
CA ASP A 93 1.24 -1.45 -9.48
C ASP A 93 2.66 -1.92 -9.81
N SER A 94 3.43 -1.15 -10.58
CA SER A 94 4.80 -1.51 -10.95
C SER A 94 5.73 -1.40 -9.74
N ALA A 95 5.64 -0.31 -8.97
CA ALA A 95 6.46 -0.12 -7.78
C ALA A 95 6.21 -1.20 -6.70
N ILE A 96 4.97 -1.67 -6.54
CA ILE A 96 4.66 -2.77 -5.64
C ILE A 96 5.29 -4.08 -6.13
N VAL A 97 5.20 -4.37 -7.43
CA VAL A 97 5.79 -5.60 -8.02
C VAL A 97 7.31 -5.57 -7.88
N ASP A 98 7.95 -4.47 -8.26
CA ASP A 98 9.40 -4.29 -8.17
C ASP A 98 9.86 -4.45 -6.71
N TYR A 99 9.13 -3.87 -5.75
CA TYR A 99 9.46 -4.00 -4.32
C TYR A 99 9.42 -5.47 -3.86
N VAL A 100 8.41 -6.25 -4.29
CA VAL A 100 8.32 -7.68 -3.96
C VAL A 100 9.52 -8.46 -4.50
N GLU A 101 9.97 -8.14 -5.73
CA GLU A 101 11.13 -8.80 -6.36
C GLU A 101 12.46 -8.44 -5.67
N GLU A 102 12.55 -7.25 -5.05
CA GLU A 102 13.78 -6.73 -4.47
C GLU A 102 13.95 -7.02 -2.96
N HIS A 103 12.86 -7.30 -2.23
CA HIS A 103 12.84 -7.32 -0.76
C HIS A 103 12.43 -8.65 -0.10
N ASP A 104 12.58 -9.79 -0.77
CA ASP A 104 12.29 -11.13 -0.22
C ASP A 104 10.92 -11.23 0.49
N VAL A 105 9.89 -10.58 -0.07
CA VAL A 105 8.55 -10.54 0.52
C VAL A 105 7.89 -11.92 0.48
N ASP A 106 7.33 -12.39 1.60
CA ASP A 106 6.69 -13.71 1.67
C ASP A 106 5.16 -13.68 1.42
N LEU A 107 4.55 -12.51 1.61
CA LEU A 107 3.12 -12.29 1.49
C LEU A 107 2.84 -10.83 1.15
N VAL A 108 1.95 -10.59 0.17
CA VAL A 108 1.37 -9.28 -0.06
C VAL A 108 -0.06 -9.27 0.50
N ALA A 109 -0.34 -8.41 1.47
CA ALA A 109 -1.69 -8.13 1.93
C ALA A 109 -2.13 -6.78 1.37
N ILE A 110 -3.16 -6.78 0.52
CA ILE A 110 -3.59 -5.59 -0.22
C ILE A 110 -5.11 -5.45 -0.19
N GLY A 111 -5.58 -4.20 -0.14
CA GLY A 111 -7.00 -3.91 -0.29
C GLY A 111 -7.52 -4.36 -1.67
N ALA A 112 -8.71 -4.95 -1.70
CA ALA A 112 -9.38 -5.36 -2.94
C ALA A 112 -9.65 -4.15 -3.85
N THR A 113 -9.88 -2.98 -3.25
CA THR A 113 -10.14 -1.69 -3.90
C THR A 113 -9.35 -0.60 -3.17
N GLY A 114 -9.01 0.50 -3.87
CA GLY A 114 -8.40 1.69 -3.26
C GLY A 114 -9.37 2.89 -3.20
N ARG A 115 -8.83 4.10 -2.98
CA ARG A 115 -9.59 5.37 -2.87
C ARG A 115 -10.52 5.69 -4.05
N SER A 116 -10.16 5.25 -5.25
CA SER A 116 -10.92 5.50 -6.48
C SER A 116 -11.97 4.41 -6.81
N GLY A 117 -12.18 3.45 -5.90
CA GLY A 117 -13.00 2.27 -6.11
C GLY A 117 -14.38 2.57 -6.71
N LEU A 118 -14.65 2.00 -7.89
CA LEU A 118 -15.98 1.99 -8.49
C LEU A 118 -16.81 0.90 -7.82
N ALA A 119 -18.00 1.25 -7.32
CA ALA A 119 -18.87 0.35 -6.54
C ALA A 119 -19.23 -0.98 -7.22
N GLU A 120 -19.06 -1.10 -8.54
CA GLU A 120 -19.39 -2.30 -9.32
C GLU A 120 -18.18 -3.21 -9.61
N LYS A 121 -16.94 -2.79 -9.31
CA LYS A 121 -15.74 -3.60 -9.58
C LYS A 121 -15.37 -4.47 -8.39
N LEU A 122 -15.06 -5.74 -8.67
CA LEU A 122 -14.58 -6.69 -7.66
C LEU A 122 -13.15 -6.41 -7.18
N LEU A 123 -12.31 -5.85 -8.06
CA LEU A 123 -10.92 -5.47 -7.79
C LEU A 123 -10.60 -4.09 -8.38
N GLY A 124 -9.81 -3.30 -7.66
CA GLY A 124 -9.17 -2.08 -8.15
C GLY A 124 -8.09 -2.38 -9.18
N SER A 125 -7.72 -1.38 -9.99
CA SER A 125 -6.73 -1.57 -11.07
C SER A 125 -5.35 -1.97 -10.56
N THR A 126 -4.90 -1.38 -9.44
CA THR A 126 -3.61 -1.69 -8.82
C THR A 126 -3.61 -3.14 -8.33
N THR A 127 -4.62 -3.51 -7.54
CA THR A 127 -4.80 -4.87 -7.02
C THR A 127 -4.88 -5.92 -8.13
N ASP A 128 -5.66 -5.68 -9.18
CA ASP A 128 -5.80 -6.59 -10.33
C ASP A 128 -4.46 -6.83 -11.05
N ARG A 129 -3.59 -5.80 -11.14
CA ARG A 129 -2.25 -5.93 -11.72
C ARG A 129 -1.28 -6.66 -10.79
N VAL A 130 -1.24 -6.29 -9.51
CA VAL A 130 -0.37 -6.93 -8.50
C VAL A 130 -0.64 -8.43 -8.43
N VAL A 131 -1.91 -8.83 -8.27
CA VAL A 131 -2.32 -10.25 -8.19
C VAL A 131 -1.89 -11.08 -9.40
N ARG A 132 -1.79 -10.46 -10.59
CA ARG A 132 -1.36 -11.15 -11.81
C ARG A 132 0.14 -11.21 -12.02
N SER A 133 0.90 -10.40 -11.28
CA SER A 133 2.30 -10.13 -11.59
C SER A 133 3.26 -10.64 -10.52
N VAL A 134 2.86 -10.63 -9.25
CA VAL A 134 3.73 -11.12 -8.16
C VAL A 134 3.74 -12.65 -8.10
N GLU A 135 4.89 -13.22 -7.76
CA GLU A 135 5.06 -14.68 -7.61
C GLU A 135 4.81 -15.20 -6.18
N VAL A 136 4.48 -14.30 -5.26
CA VAL A 136 4.24 -14.58 -3.85
C VAL A 136 2.74 -14.66 -3.54
N PRO A 137 2.32 -15.34 -2.46
CA PRO A 137 0.94 -15.33 -2.03
C PRO A 137 0.37 -13.92 -1.87
N VAL A 138 -0.90 -13.73 -2.24
CA VAL A 138 -1.61 -12.45 -2.10
C VAL A 138 -2.88 -12.65 -1.28
N LEU A 139 -3.00 -11.88 -0.18
CA LEU A 139 -4.21 -11.74 0.61
C LEU A 139 -4.97 -10.49 0.14
N LEU A 140 -6.27 -10.65 -0.12
CA LEU A 140 -7.15 -9.57 -0.54
C LEU A 140 -8.13 -9.22 0.57
N ALA A 141 -8.00 -8.02 1.13
CA ALA A 141 -8.91 -7.52 2.16
C ALA A 141 -10.06 -6.71 1.56
N ARG A 142 -11.22 -6.75 2.19
CA ARG A 142 -12.40 -5.95 1.83
C ARG A 142 -12.86 -5.17 3.06
N ALA A 143 -13.34 -3.95 2.83
CA ALA A 143 -14.04 -3.16 3.84
C ALA A 143 -15.50 -3.62 4.00
#